data_AF-A0A126ZDT5-F1
#
_entry.id   AF-A0A126ZDT5-F1
#
_cell.length_a   1.000
_cell.length_b   1.000
_cell.length_c   1.000
_cell.angle_alpha   90.00
_cell.angle_beta   90.00
_cell.angle_gamma   90.00
#
_symmetry.space_group_name_H-M   'P 1'
#
loop_
_entity.id
_entity.type
_entity.pdbx_description
1 polymer ?
#
loop_
_entity_poly.entity_id
_entity_poly.type
_entity_poly.pdbx_seq_one_letter_code
_entity_poly.pdbx_strand_id
1 'polypeptide(L)'
;MLNFSRVFPLVIVVVACSLTACHRDSDSAAVTRNGVTFPADADIASALQANFAQDPNSAKARELVQLLGGEKGQLDYKVRKVIYRQGAFETLYDVSLRMGQGGADSLQKLYATMIPKEEAAKLPEQTLAAYEKWLADSAAALEKTQPQQAVALRATIDNLGKCYRDAKANDSVALMDSLGALISPARDGWYADKLQSPQVQLRCLPL
;
A
#
# COMPACT_ATOMS: atom_id res chain seq x y z
N MET A 1 28.76 69.50 31.04
CA MET A 1 28.85 69.49 29.56
C MET A 1 29.39 68.13 29.12
N LEU A 2 28.80 67.55 28.06
CA LEU A 2 29.16 66.30 27.35
C LEU A 2 28.82 65.01 28.13
N ASN A 3 27.75 64.24 27.88
CA ASN A 3 27.06 63.71 26.69
C ASN A 3 27.66 62.38 26.15
N PHE A 4 26.75 61.48 25.73
CA PHE A 4 26.86 60.25 24.93
C PHE A 4 26.94 58.84 25.58
N SER A 5 25.74 58.23 25.62
CA SER A 5 25.35 56.88 25.16
C SER A 5 26.43 55.84 24.80
N ARG A 6 26.21 54.59 25.26
CA ARG A 6 26.06 53.42 24.36
C ARG A 6 25.51 52.17 25.07
N VAL A 7 24.53 51.58 24.39
CA VAL A 7 23.85 50.29 24.55
C VAL A 7 24.81 49.15 24.15
N PHE A 8 24.73 47.98 24.80
CA PHE A 8 24.55 46.65 24.16
C PHE A 8 24.52 45.51 25.22
N PRO A 9 23.67 44.49 25.07
CA PRO A 9 23.48 43.42 26.05
C PRO A 9 24.39 42.21 25.77
N LEU A 10 24.79 41.53 26.84
CA LEU A 10 25.55 40.28 26.81
C LEU A 10 24.63 39.13 26.36
N VAL A 11 24.93 38.56 25.19
CA VAL A 11 24.20 37.43 24.59
C VAL A 11 24.62 36.11 25.24
N ILE A 12 23.61 35.36 25.69
CA ILE A 12 23.68 33.98 26.16
C ILE A 12 23.99 33.05 24.98
N VAL A 13 25.02 32.22 25.07
CA VAL A 13 25.27 31.11 24.14
C VAL A 13 25.11 29.79 24.90
N VAL A 14 23.93 29.18 24.78
CA VAL A 14 23.70 27.77 25.12
C VAL A 14 23.93 26.97 23.84
N VAL A 15 25.01 26.18 23.81
CA VAL A 15 25.27 25.21 22.75
C VAL A 15 24.40 23.98 23.04
N ALA A 16 23.25 23.89 22.38
CA ALA A 16 22.48 22.66 22.30
C ALA A 16 23.07 21.79 21.17
N CYS A 17 23.75 20.71 21.54
CA CYS A 17 24.08 19.63 20.62
C CYS A 17 22.78 18.95 20.17
N SER A 18 22.23 19.36 19.04
CA SER A 18 21.15 18.64 18.36
C SER A 18 21.73 17.35 17.77
N LEU A 19 21.48 16.23 18.45
CA LEU A 19 21.53 14.90 17.86
C LEU A 19 20.51 14.88 16.71
N THR A 20 20.95 15.09 15.48
CA THR A 20 20.19 14.75 14.28
C THR A 20 20.02 13.24 14.24
N ALA A 21 18.90 12.78 14.79
CA ALA A 21 18.35 11.48 14.49
C ALA A 21 18.21 11.35 12.98
N CYS A 22 18.78 10.30 12.40
CA CYS A 22 18.56 9.90 11.02
C CYS A 22 17.08 9.53 10.86
N HIS A 23 16.23 10.51 10.57
CA HIS A 23 14.90 10.26 10.03
C HIS A 23 15.12 9.67 8.64
N ARG A 24 14.76 8.38 8.48
CA ARG A 24 14.63 7.77 7.16
C ARG A 24 13.37 8.35 6.52
N ASP A 25 13.47 9.58 6.04
CA ASP A 25 12.49 10.10 5.11
C ASP A 25 12.56 9.24 3.86
N SER A 26 11.43 8.59 3.56
CA SER A 26 11.25 7.74 2.39
C SER A 26 10.97 8.56 1.12
N ASP A 27 11.31 9.86 1.14
CA ASP A 27 11.22 10.78 0.03
C ASP A 27 12.64 11.05 -0.51
N SER A 28 13.11 10.14 -1.38
CA SER A 28 14.34 10.41 -2.12
C SER A 28 14.08 11.58 -3.08
N ALA A 29 14.73 12.71 -2.84
CA ALA A 29 14.71 13.85 -3.76
C ALA A 29 15.27 13.46 -5.14
N ALA A 30 14.90 14.21 -6.18
CA ALA A 30 15.44 14.01 -7.52
C ALA A 30 16.99 14.06 -7.49
N VAL A 31 17.63 13.05 -8.09
CA VAL A 31 19.09 12.91 -8.10
C VAL A 31 19.60 12.98 -9.53
N THR A 32 20.62 13.81 -9.77
CA THR A 32 21.35 13.80 -11.04
C THR A 32 22.55 12.87 -10.95
N ARG A 33 22.65 11.87 -11.83
CA ARG A 33 23.85 11.04 -11.99
C ARG A 33 24.17 10.85 -13.47
N ASN A 34 25.46 10.97 -13.83
CA ASN A 34 25.94 10.77 -15.20
C ASN A 34 25.16 11.59 -16.25
N GLY A 35 24.76 12.82 -15.93
CA GLY A 35 23.98 13.69 -16.82
C GLY A 35 22.49 13.34 -16.94
N VAL A 36 22.00 12.34 -16.20
CA VAL A 36 20.59 11.96 -16.15
C VAL A 36 19.98 12.43 -14.83
N THR A 37 18.89 13.18 -14.91
CA THR A 37 18.09 13.59 -13.74
C THR A 37 17.02 12.55 -13.48
N PHE A 38 17.12 11.83 -12.38
CA PHE A 38 16.14 10.83 -11.97
C PHE A 38 14.96 11.50 -11.26
N PRO A 39 13.70 11.06 -11.53
CA PRO A 39 12.53 11.53 -10.79
C PRO A 39 12.67 11.23 -9.30
N ALA A 40 12.03 12.06 -8.47
CA ALA A 40 11.90 11.77 -7.04
C ALA A 40 10.95 10.59 -6.80
N ASP A 41 11.11 9.88 -5.69
CA ASP A 41 10.24 8.74 -5.37
C ASP A 41 8.77 9.17 -5.24
N ALA A 42 8.51 10.36 -4.70
CA ALA A 42 7.17 10.94 -4.60
C ALA A 42 6.54 11.23 -5.97
N ASP A 43 7.33 11.68 -6.95
CA ASP A 43 6.85 11.92 -8.32
C ASP A 43 6.45 10.60 -8.99
N ILE A 44 7.27 9.56 -8.80
CA ILE A 44 6.98 8.20 -9.28
C ILE A 44 5.70 7.67 -8.62
N ALA A 45 5.59 7.77 -7.30
CA ALA A 45 4.42 7.31 -6.56
C ALA A 45 3.14 8.02 -7.03
N SER A 46 3.20 9.34 -7.25
CA SER A 46 2.09 10.12 -7.79
C SER A 46 1.69 9.65 -9.20
N ALA A 47 2.65 9.40 -10.08
CA ALA A 47 2.38 8.88 -11.42
C ALA A 47 1.75 7.47 -11.39
N LEU A 48 2.24 6.59 -10.51
CA LEU A 48 1.68 5.25 -10.30
C LEU A 48 0.25 5.30 -9.76
N GLN A 49 -0.01 6.19 -8.79
CA GLN A 49 -1.34 6.40 -8.22
C GLN A 49 -2.32 6.96 -9.27
N ALA A 50 -1.89 7.94 -10.07
CA ALA A 50 -2.69 8.49 -11.15
C ALA A 50 -3.02 7.44 -12.21
N ASN A 51 -2.04 6.63 -12.61
CA ASN A 51 -2.26 5.51 -13.53
C ASN A 51 -3.30 4.52 -12.96
N PHE A 52 -3.17 4.11 -11.70
CA PHE A 52 -4.12 3.22 -11.05
C PHE A 52 -5.55 3.81 -10.96
N ALA A 53 -5.67 5.11 -10.71
CA ALA A 53 -6.95 5.80 -10.62
C ALA A 53 -7.63 5.99 -11.99
N GLN A 54 -6.86 6.14 -13.08
CA GLN A 54 -7.39 6.39 -14.41
C GLN A 54 -7.59 5.12 -15.23
N ASP A 55 -6.89 4.03 -14.90
CA ASP A 55 -6.97 2.74 -15.60
C ASP A 55 -8.37 2.09 -15.46
N PRO A 56 -9.13 1.92 -16.56
CA PRO A 56 -10.43 1.24 -16.53
C PRO A 56 -10.36 -0.20 -16.02
N ASN A 57 -9.23 -0.89 -16.26
CA ASN A 57 -9.03 -2.28 -15.83
C ASN A 57 -8.79 -2.39 -14.32
N SER A 58 -8.48 -1.27 -13.65
CA SER A 58 -8.26 -1.20 -12.22
C SER A 58 -9.54 -0.97 -11.40
N ALA A 59 -10.74 -0.97 -12.01
CA ALA A 59 -12.00 -0.72 -11.31
C ALA A 59 -12.24 -1.70 -10.13
N LYS A 60 -12.15 -3.02 -10.38
CA LYS A 60 -12.32 -4.05 -9.34
C LYS A 60 -11.23 -3.96 -8.25
N ALA A 61 -10.00 -3.64 -8.65
CA ALA A 61 -8.92 -3.47 -7.70
C ALA A 61 -9.16 -2.27 -6.78
N ARG A 62 -9.70 -1.16 -7.30
CA ARG A 62 -10.10 0.00 -6.50
C ARG A 62 -11.21 -0.32 -5.51
N GLU A 63 -12.23 -1.07 -5.95
CA GLU A 63 -13.30 -1.55 -5.05
C GLU A 63 -12.73 -2.41 -3.92
N LEU A 64 -11.82 -3.33 -4.23
CA LEU A 64 -11.15 -4.17 -3.23
C LEU A 64 -10.31 -3.35 -2.25
N VAL A 65 -9.54 -2.37 -2.75
CA VAL A 65 -8.76 -1.44 -1.92
C VAL A 65 -9.67 -0.65 -0.99
N GLN A 66 -10.82 -0.18 -1.47
CA GLN A 66 -11.79 0.55 -0.65
C GLN A 66 -12.48 -0.36 0.39
N LEU A 67 -12.80 -1.60 0.02
CA LEU A 67 -13.38 -2.60 0.92
C LEU A 67 -12.40 -2.94 2.07
N LEU A 68 -11.14 -3.19 1.73
CA LEU A 68 -10.09 -3.59 2.67
C LEU A 68 -9.54 -2.40 3.46
N GLY A 69 -9.35 -1.26 2.82
CA GLY A 69 -8.78 -0.07 3.44
C GLY A 69 -9.82 0.79 4.16
N GLY A 70 -11.10 0.63 3.86
CA GLY A 70 -12.15 1.55 4.31
C GLY A 70 -12.10 2.90 3.56
N GLU A 71 -12.92 3.86 3.99
CA GLU A 71 -13.06 5.18 3.32
C GLU A 71 -11.74 5.98 3.28
N LYS A 72 -10.88 5.79 4.28
CA LYS A 72 -9.57 6.45 4.39
C LYS A 72 -8.41 5.56 3.94
N GLY A 73 -8.70 4.39 3.38
CA GLY A 73 -7.69 3.48 2.86
C GLY A 73 -6.96 4.06 1.67
N GLN A 74 -5.63 3.95 1.63
CA GLN A 74 -4.82 4.44 0.52
C GLN A 74 -3.70 3.47 0.17
N LEU A 75 -3.31 3.46 -1.10
CA LEU A 75 -2.14 2.70 -1.55
C LEU A 75 -0.88 3.54 -1.36
N ASP A 76 0.11 2.95 -0.72
CA ASP A 76 1.46 3.49 -0.59
C ASP A 76 2.38 2.72 -1.56
N TYR A 77 3.15 3.47 -2.36
CA TYR A 77 4.07 2.94 -3.36
C TYR A 77 5.50 3.13 -2.88
N LYS A 78 6.25 2.03 -2.72
CA LYS A 78 7.64 2.07 -2.27
C LYS A 78 8.58 1.77 -3.43
N VAL A 79 9.26 2.81 -3.91
CA VAL A 79 10.26 2.68 -4.97
C VAL A 79 11.49 1.92 -4.45
N ARG A 80 11.91 0.89 -5.19
CA ARG A 80 13.06 0.03 -4.84
C ARG A 80 14.26 0.27 -5.74
N LYS A 81 14.01 0.49 -7.03
CA LYS A 81 15.05 0.67 -8.03
C LYS A 81 14.51 1.48 -9.20
N VAL A 82 15.31 2.41 -9.70
CA VAL A 82 15.01 3.19 -10.90
C VAL A 82 16.19 3.05 -11.87
N ILE A 83 15.92 2.68 -13.12
CA ILE A 83 16.92 2.47 -14.17
C ILE A 83 16.53 3.31 -15.37
N TYR A 84 17.41 4.22 -15.78
CA TYR A 84 17.22 4.99 -17.00
C TYR A 84 17.51 4.13 -18.25
N ARG A 85 16.56 4.09 -19.19
CA ARG A 85 16.71 3.46 -20.51
C ARG A 85 15.97 4.26 -21.57
N GLN A 86 16.66 4.61 -22.66
CA GLN A 86 16.06 5.15 -23.88
C GLN A 86 15.08 6.33 -23.67
N GLY A 87 15.37 7.22 -22.71
CA GLY A 87 14.51 8.39 -22.43
C GLY A 87 13.39 8.16 -21.41
N ALA A 88 13.29 6.96 -20.82
CA ALA A 88 12.36 6.61 -19.76
C ALA A 88 13.08 5.93 -18.59
N PHE A 89 12.33 5.67 -17.51
CA PHE A 89 12.84 5.09 -16.28
C PHE A 89 12.08 3.81 -15.94
N GLU A 90 12.73 2.67 -16.09
CA GLU A 90 12.22 1.40 -15.56
C GLU A 90 12.31 1.43 -14.04
N THR A 91 11.16 1.29 -13.38
CA THR A 91 11.04 1.36 -11.93
C THR A 91 10.53 0.04 -11.38
N LEU A 92 11.24 -0.48 -10.38
CA LEU A 92 10.80 -1.58 -9.52
C LEU A 92 10.25 -0.99 -8.22
N TYR A 93 9.04 -1.38 -7.82
CA TYR A 93 8.36 -0.87 -6.63
C TYR A 93 7.53 -1.94 -5.93
N ASP A 94 7.24 -1.70 -4.65
CA ASP A 94 6.33 -2.50 -3.82
C ASP A 94 5.06 -1.67 -3.55
N VAL A 95 3.92 -2.33 -3.30
CA VAL A 95 2.63 -1.71 -2.99
C VAL A 95 2.10 -2.21 -1.66
N SER A 96 1.77 -1.27 -0.77
CA SER A 96 1.13 -1.56 0.51
C SER A 96 -0.17 -0.78 0.65
N LEU A 97 -1.13 -1.35 1.38
CA LEU A 97 -2.37 -0.70 1.75
C LEU A 97 -2.20 -0.08 3.14
N ARG A 98 -2.30 1.24 3.22
CA ARG A 98 -2.49 1.93 4.50
C ARG A 98 -3.95 1.80 4.91
N MET A 99 -4.16 1.19 6.06
CA MET A 99 -5.48 0.90 6.58
C MET A 99 -6.17 2.17 7.07
N GLY A 100 -7.42 2.41 6.67
CA GLY A 100 -8.27 3.47 7.19
C GLY A 100 -9.22 3.02 8.31
N GLN A 101 -9.33 1.70 8.54
CA GLN A 101 -10.17 1.06 9.56
C GLN A 101 -9.43 -0.13 10.19
N GLY A 102 -9.99 -0.76 11.22
CA GLY A 102 -9.44 -1.99 11.80
C GLY A 102 -9.52 -3.15 10.80
N GLY A 103 -8.46 -3.95 10.70
CA GLY A 103 -8.39 -5.03 9.73
C GLY A 103 -9.38 -6.17 10.00
N ALA A 104 -9.82 -6.37 11.24
CA ALA A 104 -10.94 -7.26 11.55
C ALA A 104 -12.25 -6.82 10.88
N ASP A 105 -12.54 -5.51 10.85
CA ASP A 105 -13.72 -4.96 10.15
C ASP A 105 -13.58 -5.14 8.63
N SER A 106 -12.37 -4.96 8.11
CA SER A 106 -12.05 -5.21 6.70
C SER A 106 -12.26 -6.67 6.30
N LEU A 107 -11.80 -7.61 7.13
CA LEU A 107 -12.01 -9.04 6.91
C LEU A 107 -13.49 -9.41 6.99
N GLN A 108 -14.22 -8.87 7.97
CA GLN A 108 -15.65 -9.15 8.10
C GLN A 108 -16.41 -8.71 6.84
N LYS A 109 -16.13 -7.50 6.33
CA LYS A 109 -16.72 -7.00 5.08
C LYS A 109 -16.34 -7.85 3.88
N LEU A 110 -15.06 -8.23 3.76
CA LEU A 110 -14.60 -9.08 2.66
C LEU A 110 -15.28 -10.45 2.69
N TYR A 111 -15.30 -11.12 3.83
CA TYR A 111 -15.92 -12.44 3.93
C TYR A 111 -17.42 -12.40 3.70
N ALA A 112 -18.11 -11.33 4.10
CA ALA A 112 -19.52 -11.14 3.75
C ALA A 112 -19.77 -11.11 2.23
N THR A 113 -18.80 -10.67 1.41
CA THR A 113 -18.91 -10.72 -0.06
C THR A 113 -18.62 -12.10 -0.66
N MET A 114 -17.91 -12.97 0.07
CA MET A 114 -17.57 -14.33 -0.37
C MET A 114 -18.68 -15.34 -0.07
N ILE A 115 -19.52 -15.06 0.92
CA ILE A 115 -20.64 -15.91 1.32
C ILE A 115 -21.86 -15.56 0.47
N PRO A 116 -22.54 -16.54 -0.17
CA PRO A 116 -23.80 -16.30 -0.86
C PRO A 116 -24.84 -15.65 0.06
N LYS A 117 -25.61 -14.68 -0.45
CA LYS A 117 -26.56 -13.90 0.37
C LYS A 117 -27.59 -14.78 1.08
N GLU A 118 -27.99 -15.87 0.43
CA GLU A 118 -28.94 -16.85 0.94
C GLU A 118 -28.40 -17.62 2.16
N GLU A 119 -27.09 -17.88 2.17
CA GLU A 119 -26.41 -18.55 3.28
C GLU A 119 -26.05 -17.56 4.39
N ALA A 120 -25.62 -16.35 4.02
CA ALA A 120 -25.36 -15.28 4.98
C ALA A 120 -26.59 -14.94 5.84
N ALA A 121 -27.80 -14.98 5.25
CA ALA A 121 -29.06 -14.76 5.97
C ALA A 121 -29.43 -15.88 6.96
N LYS A 122 -28.87 -17.08 6.81
CA LYS A 122 -29.09 -18.22 7.71
C LYS A 122 -28.09 -18.24 8.86
N LEU A 123 -27.03 -17.43 8.79
CA LEU A 123 -26.04 -17.37 9.87
C LEU A 123 -26.66 -16.71 11.10
N PRO A 124 -26.47 -17.30 12.29
CA PRO A 124 -27.06 -16.78 13.53
C PRO A 124 -26.50 -15.40 13.90
N GLU A 125 -25.25 -15.14 13.51
CA GLU A 125 -24.54 -13.90 13.78
C GLU A 125 -23.77 -13.47 12.52
N GLN A 126 -23.77 -12.17 12.25
CA GLN A 126 -23.01 -11.55 11.16
C GLN A 126 -21.68 -11.02 11.68
N THR A 127 -20.91 -11.90 12.32
CA THR A 127 -19.61 -11.58 12.94
C THR A 127 -18.47 -12.20 12.14
N LEU A 128 -17.27 -11.64 12.27
CA LEU A 128 -16.07 -12.19 11.63
C LEU A 128 -15.89 -13.69 11.92
N ALA A 129 -16.02 -14.10 13.19
CA ALA A 129 -15.85 -15.49 13.59
C ALA A 129 -16.89 -16.43 12.96
N ALA A 130 -18.15 -15.98 12.83
CA ALA A 130 -19.20 -16.76 12.17
C ALA A 130 -18.91 -16.93 10.66
N TYR A 131 -18.42 -15.88 10.00
CA TYR A 131 -18.03 -15.94 8.59
C TYR A 131 -16.80 -16.82 8.36
N GLU A 132 -15.76 -16.70 9.18
CA GLU A 132 -14.57 -17.57 9.12
C GLU A 132 -14.96 -19.04 9.30
N LYS A 133 -15.85 -19.34 10.26
CA LYS A 133 -16.35 -20.69 10.48
C LYS A 133 -17.11 -21.21 9.26
N TRP A 134 -18.04 -20.43 8.71
CA TRP A 134 -18.81 -20.86 7.54
C TRP A 134 -17.91 -21.11 6.32
N LEU A 135 -16.93 -20.23 6.08
CA LEU A 135 -15.97 -20.38 5.00
C LEU A 135 -15.08 -21.62 5.18
N ALA A 136 -14.68 -21.93 6.42
CA ALA A 136 -13.92 -23.13 6.74
C ALA A 136 -14.76 -24.41 6.56
N ASP A 137 -16.01 -24.42 7.01
CA ASP A 137 -16.95 -25.53 6.84
C ASP A 137 -17.26 -25.75 5.34
N SER A 138 -17.40 -24.67 4.57
CA SER A 138 -17.56 -24.70 3.11
C SER A 138 -16.33 -25.29 2.41
N ALA A 139 -15.12 -24.92 2.83
CA ALA A 139 -13.91 -25.52 2.32
C ALA A 139 -13.84 -27.03 2.63
N ALA A 140 -14.25 -27.46 3.83
CA ALA A 140 -14.33 -28.89 4.19
C ALA A 140 -15.36 -29.65 3.34
N ALA A 141 -16.51 -29.05 3.05
CA ALA A 141 -17.50 -29.65 2.15
C ALA A 141 -16.95 -29.82 0.73
N LEU A 142 -16.18 -28.85 0.24
CA LEU A 142 -15.57 -28.88 -1.10
C LEU A 142 -14.47 -29.93 -1.25
N GLU A 143 -13.86 -30.44 -0.18
CA GLU A 143 -12.76 -31.42 -0.29
C GLU A 143 -13.13 -32.67 -1.10
N LYS A 144 -14.37 -33.13 -0.95
CA LYS A 144 -14.84 -34.38 -1.58
C LYS A 144 -15.14 -34.21 -3.07
N THR A 145 -15.53 -33.02 -3.50
CA THR A 145 -15.97 -32.75 -4.87
C THR A 145 -14.93 -31.98 -5.68
N GLN A 146 -14.24 -31.04 -5.05
CA GLN A 146 -13.36 -30.04 -5.65
C GLN A 146 -12.15 -29.75 -4.72
N PRO A 147 -11.22 -30.71 -4.57
CA PRO A 147 -10.14 -30.60 -3.58
C PRO A 147 -9.22 -29.39 -3.83
N GLN A 148 -9.00 -29.01 -5.10
CA GLN A 148 -8.20 -27.84 -5.44
C GLN A 148 -8.85 -26.53 -4.94
N GLN A 149 -10.17 -26.41 -5.06
CA GLN A 149 -10.90 -25.22 -4.56
C GLN A 149 -10.93 -25.18 -3.04
N ALA A 150 -11.09 -26.34 -2.37
CA ALA A 150 -11.00 -26.42 -0.92
C ALA A 150 -9.64 -25.92 -0.40
N VAL A 151 -8.54 -26.33 -1.04
CA VAL A 151 -7.19 -25.89 -0.68
C VAL A 151 -7.01 -24.39 -0.94
N ALA A 152 -7.44 -23.88 -2.11
CA ALA A 152 -7.34 -22.46 -2.44
C ALA A 152 -8.15 -21.57 -1.48
N LEU A 153 -9.36 -21.98 -1.12
CA LEU A 153 -10.21 -21.24 -0.17
C LEU A 153 -9.56 -21.18 1.22
N ARG A 154 -9.03 -22.30 1.74
CA ARG A 154 -8.32 -22.32 3.03
C ARG A 154 -7.07 -21.46 3.01
N ALA A 155 -6.27 -21.57 1.96
CA ALA A 155 -5.06 -20.76 1.80
C ALA A 155 -5.40 -19.27 1.79
N THR A 156 -6.50 -18.89 1.11
CA THR A 156 -6.99 -17.52 1.08
C THR A 156 -7.42 -17.03 2.46
N ILE A 157 -8.23 -17.79 3.20
CA ILE A 157 -8.68 -17.40 4.55
C ILE A 157 -7.49 -17.27 5.51
N ASP A 158 -6.57 -18.24 5.49
CA ASP A 158 -5.38 -18.23 6.37
C ASP A 158 -4.45 -17.05 6.05
N ASN A 159 -4.17 -16.80 4.77
CA ASN A 159 -3.33 -15.68 4.33
C ASN A 159 -3.94 -14.33 4.71
N LEU A 160 -5.24 -14.14 4.41
CA LEU A 160 -5.95 -12.91 4.77
C LEU A 160 -6.03 -12.70 6.28
N GLY A 161 -6.29 -13.77 7.04
CA GLY A 161 -6.30 -13.73 8.50
C GLY A 161 -4.95 -13.29 9.07
N LYS A 162 -3.84 -13.84 8.55
CA LYS A 162 -2.47 -13.44 8.96
C LYS A 162 -2.14 -11.99 8.63
N CYS A 163 -2.68 -11.46 7.54
CA CYS A 163 -2.40 -10.11 7.08
C CYS A 163 -3.21 -9.03 7.80
N TYR A 164 -4.50 -9.28 8.06
CA TYR A 164 -5.43 -8.22 8.45
C TYR A 164 -5.99 -8.37 9.87
N ARG A 165 -6.00 -9.57 10.47
CA ARG A 165 -6.73 -9.78 11.75
C ARG A 165 -6.30 -8.83 12.85
N ASP A 166 -5.00 -8.58 12.97
CA ASP A 166 -4.41 -7.72 14.00
C ASP A 166 -4.01 -6.32 13.47
N ALA A 167 -4.29 -6.03 12.19
CA ALA A 167 -3.97 -4.75 11.59
C ALA A 167 -4.90 -3.65 12.15
N LYS A 168 -4.32 -2.51 12.51
CA LYS A 168 -5.02 -1.34 13.05
C LYS A 168 -5.16 -0.27 11.98
N ALA A 169 -6.00 0.73 12.28
CA ALA A 169 -6.04 1.93 11.45
C ALA A 169 -4.64 2.58 11.40
N ASN A 170 -4.26 3.03 10.20
CA ASN A 170 -2.96 3.53 9.77
C ASN A 170 -1.82 2.50 9.68
N ASP A 171 -2.06 1.22 10.01
CA ASP A 171 -1.07 0.18 9.72
C ASP A 171 -0.91 0.00 8.21
N SER A 172 0.27 -0.46 7.79
CA SER A 172 0.58 -0.73 6.40
C SER A 172 0.60 -2.25 6.16
N VAL A 173 -0.27 -2.71 5.26
CA VAL A 173 -0.37 -4.12 4.89
C VAL A 173 0.20 -4.30 3.49
N ALA A 174 1.28 -5.09 3.35
CA ALA A 174 1.91 -5.34 2.06
C ALA A 174 0.97 -6.14 1.13
N LEU A 175 0.66 -5.58 -0.05
CA LEU A 175 -0.22 -6.22 -1.02
C LEU A 175 0.56 -6.98 -2.10
N MET A 176 1.57 -6.32 -2.65
CA MET A 176 2.35 -6.84 -3.78
C MET A 176 3.79 -6.34 -3.70
N ASP A 177 4.74 -7.20 -3.98
CA ASP A 177 6.17 -6.86 -4.01
C ASP A 177 6.73 -7.01 -5.43
N SER A 178 7.78 -6.25 -5.75
CA SER A 178 8.56 -6.36 -6.99
C SER A 178 7.76 -6.14 -8.29
N LEU A 179 6.86 -5.16 -8.27
CA LEU A 179 6.13 -4.65 -9.44
C LEU A 179 7.03 -3.81 -10.33
N GLY A 180 6.78 -3.86 -11.64
CA GLY A 180 7.49 -3.07 -12.64
C GLY A 180 6.63 -1.96 -13.23
N ALA A 181 7.22 -0.81 -13.50
CA ALA A 181 6.60 0.25 -14.30
C ALA A 181 7.64 0.96 -15.17
N LEU A 182 7.19 1.52 -16.29
CA LEU A 182 7.95 2.47 -17.09
C LEU A 182 7.47 3.88 -16.75
N ILE A 183 8.37 4.71 -16.23
CA ILE A 183 8.10 6.10 -15.91
C ILE A 183 8.69 6.98 -17.00
N SER A 184 7.84 7.73 -17.70
CA SER A 184 8.23 8.54 -18.85
C SER A 184 7.86 10.01 -18.60
N PRO A 185 8.68 10.97 -19.06
CA PRO A 185 8.29 12.37 -19.03
C PRO A 185 7.10 12.62 -19.96
N ALA A 186 6.14 13.41 -19.48
CA ALA A 186 4.96 13.86 -20.21
C ALA A 186 4.80 15.38 -20.05
N ARG A 187 3.88 15.98 -20.81
CA ARG A 187 3.65 17.44 -20.78
C ARG A 187 3.24 17.94 -19.39
N ASP A 188 2.46 17.13 -18.67
CA ASP A 188 1.87 17.49 -17.38
C ASP A 188 2.60 16.84 -16.19
N GLY A 189 3.84 16.40 -16.38
CA GLY A 189 4.66 15.75 -15.36
C GLY A 189 5.09 14.33 -15.75
N TRP A 190 5.04 13.40 -14.81
CA TRP A 190 5.46 12.01 -15.04
C TRP A 190 4.27 11.12 -15.38
N TYR A 191 4.45 10.27 -16.39
CA TYR A 191 3.48 9.24 -16.77
C TYR A 191 4.03 7.86 -16.41
N ALA A 192 3.19 7.03 -15.79
CA ALA A 192 3.52 5.65 -15.48
C ALA A 192 2.78 4.69 -16.39
N ASP A 193 3.48 3.70 -16.92
CA ASP A 193 2.92 2.53 -17.59
C ASP A 193 3.29 1.25 -16.83
N LYS A 194 2.31 0.39 -16.55
CA LYS A 194 2.54 -0.83 -15.76
C LYS A 194 3.26 -1.86 -16.62
N LEU A 195 4.35 -2.42 -16.10
CA LEU A 195 5.08 -3.48 -16.76
C LEU A 195 4.76 -4.83 -16.12
N GLN A 196 4.65 -5.87 -16.95
CA GLN A 196 4.64 -7.25 -16.47
C GLN A 196 6.01 -7.55 -15.86
N SER A 197 6.05 -7.89 -14.57
CA SER A 197 7.28 -8.28 -13.89
C SER A 197 7.23 -9.79 -13.58
N PRO A 198 8.24 -10.58 -13.98
CA PRO A 198 8.30 -12.00 -13.65
C PRO A 198 8.59 -12.25 -12.16
N GLN A 199 8.90 -11.20 -11.40
CA GLN A 199 9.27 -11.28 -9.97
C GLN A 199 8.12 -10.87 -9.04
N VAL A 200 6.93 -10.56 -9.58
CA VAL A 200 5.79 -10.13 -8.78
C VAL A 200 5.42 -11.20 -7.76
N GLN A 201 5.29 -10.78 -6.51
CA GLN A 201 4.77 -11.63 -5.43
C GLN A 201 3.48 -11.02 -4.88
N LEU A 202 2.39 -11.78 -4.96
CA LEU A 202 1.15 -11.44 -4.28
C LEU A 202 1.28 -11.78 -2.80
N ARG A 203 0.87 -10.86 -1.94
CA ARG A 203 0.93 -10.99 -0.48
C ARG A 203 -0.49 -11.03 0.07
N CYS A 204 -0.97 -9.95 0.64
CA CYS A 204 -2.23 -9.88 1.37
C CYS A 204 -3.45 -9.60 0.48
N LEU A 205 -3.59 -10.37 -0.60
CA LEU A 205 -4.73 -10.32 -1.51
C LEU A 205 -5.45 -11.68 -1.53
N PRO A 206 -6.77 -11.70 -1.80
CA PRO A 206 -7.49 -12.95 -2.03
C PRO A 206 -6.91 -13.66 -3.27
N LEU A 207 -6.63 -14.96 -3.14
CA LEU A 207 -5.97 -15.79 -4.15
C LEU A 207 -6.97 -16.55 -5.03
#